data_AF-C7GYH0-F1
#
_entry.id   AF-C7GYH0-F1
#
_cell.length_a   1.000
_cell.length_b   1.000
_cell.length_c   1.000
_cell.angle_alpha   90.00
_cell.angle_beta   90.00
_cell.angle_gamma   90.00
#
_symmetry.space_group_name_H-M   'P 1'
#
loop_
_entity.id
_entity.type
_entity.pdbx_description
1 polymer ?
#
loop_
_entity_poly.entity_id
_entity_poly.type
_entity_poly.pdbx_seq_one_letter_code
_entity_poly.pdbx_strand_id
1 'polypeptide(L)'
;MKLIKNRQVLSKLLVFAMTFTAVGYCFSNPLNAAANKKEDPLPPGPQTTHKITTRVIFKSKQDNQLATHDIPSEIKDGESINIELKIARLFSVARVLVNGKVVSEGPRFTLKKVKKDTRVDILLKRKKIKLMIDPGHAKWENRSPINKSYYESVQMWKLHLPLIARLKKIPNIEVHTTRRSLTSDVGVVERGLMSRGCNLFLSLHSNYTPGGFADYPVALTATMPYNKPISEALGWRMGDTVRDTIKTKQPNRIWGRKNDAGTDWFGVIRGSAAVGTPGLLMEHSFHSNRRVTEWLLKDHNLKKLGTREADDIGVMYGFIKGSKNLRPKNVENLNAKRHGNKVSLKWAYAPYASGYDIYRWDNKTKKYKYVTWTLKNTYTDKHPQSKKCQYKIVSFRQMEHKRFVFSKGSVAVARKGAALDVISELDLKLLTKEYIRAKFSAECMSDIKDVSGLNPKFR
;
A
#
# COMPACT_ATOMS: atom_id res chain seq x y z
N MET A 1 -9.39 -27.21 53.01
CA MET A 1 -8.66 -26.11 53.67
C MET A 1 -8.14 -25.13 52.61
N LYS A 2 -8.55 -23.86 52.75
CA LYS A 2 -8.06 -22.59 52.17
C LYS A 2 -7.93 -22.39 50.64
N LEU A 3 -8.85 -21.53 50.18
CA LEU A 3 -8.73 -20.35 49.28
C LEU A 3 -8.24 -20.52 47.83
N ILE A 4 -9.06 -20.06 46.88
CA ILE A 4 -8.73 -19.03 45.87
C ILE A 4 -9.97 -18.63 45.02
N LYS A 5 -10.20 -17.29 44.98
CA LYS A 5 -10.69 -16.39 43.91
C LYS A 5 -11.99 -16.68 43.11
N ASN A 6 -13.00 -15.87 43.45
CA ASN A 6 -13.75 -14.93 42.61
C ASN A 6 -13.71 -15.09 41.07
N ARG A 7 -14.83 -15.58 40.51
CA ARG A 7 -15.39 -15.18 39.21
C ARG A 7 -16.91 -15.40 39.18
N GLN A 8 -17.62 -14.38 38.68
CA GLN A 8 -18.92 -14.37 37.99
C GLN A 8 -20.14 -14.98 38.69
N VAL A 9 -21.12 -14.13 39.04
CA VAL A 9 -22.55 -14.45 38.86
C VAL A 9 -23.31 -13.19 38.43
N LEU A 10 -23.93 -13.29 37.25
CA LEU A 10 -24.93 -12.38 36.69
C LEU A 10 -26.27 -13.13 36.76
N SER A 11 -27.23 -12.64 37.56
CA SER A 11 -28.65 -13.07 37.61
C SER A 11 -29.33 -12.23 38.69
N LYS A 12 -30.57 -11.72 38.62
CA LYS A 12 -31.74 -11.97 37.78
C LYS A 12 -32.79 -10.88 38.09
N LEU A 13 -33.63 -10.62 37.07
CA LEU A 13 -35.04 -10.19 37.05
C LEU A 13 -35.59 -9.22 38.12
N LEU A 14 -36.11 -8.10 37.62
CA LEU A 14 -37.14 -7.27 38.26
C LEU A 14 -38.51 -7.63 37.66
N VAL A 15 -39.52 -7.88 38.49
CA VAL A 15 -40.91 -8.19 38.12
C VAL A 15 -41.85 -7.13 38.72
N PHE A 16 -42.70 -6.59 37.85
CA PHE A 16 -44.07 -6.03 37.97
C PHE A 16 -44.78 -5.83 39.32
N ALA A 17 -45.46 -4.66 39.48
CA ALA A 17 -46.88 -4.47 39.85
C ALA A 17 -47.17 -2.94 40.10
N MET A 18 -48.01 -2.27 39.29
CA MET A 18 -49.47 -1.98 39.42
C MET A 18 -49.85 -0.84 40.41
N THR A 19 -50.21 0.37 39.91
CA THR A 19 -51.57 0.96 39.64
C THR A 19 -52.20 1.74 40.82
N PHE A 20 -52.56 3.02 40.63
CA PHE A 20 -53.95 3.52 40.44
C PHE A 20 -54.04 5.06 40.36
N THR A 21 -55.01 5.51 39.57
CA THR A 21 -55.45 6.88 39.24
C THR A 21 -56.41 7.50 40.25
N ALA A 22 -56.43 8.84 40.35
CA ALA A 22 -57.63 9.61 40.69
C ALA A 22 -57.58 11.03 40.08
N VAL A 23 -58.76 11.50 39.66
CA VAL A 23 -59.09 12.69 38.87
C VAL A 23 -59.68 13.77 39.79
N GLY A 24 -59.48 15.06 39.46
CA GLY A 24 -60.22 16.19 40.04
C GLY A 24 -60.29 17.37 39.05
N TYR A 25 -61.51 17.73 38.65
CA TYR A 25 -61.91 18.75 37.67
C TYR A 25 -61.77 20.20 38.19
N CYS A 26 -61.65 21.19 37.28
CA CYS A 26 -62.56 22.35 37.23
C CYS A 26 -62.36 23.26 35.98
N PHE A 27 -63.41 23.29 35.17
CA PHE A 27 -64.03 24.35 34.35
C PHE A 27 -63.23 25.25 33.38
N SER A 28 -63.66 25.18 32.11
CA SER A 28 -63.46 26.14 31.03
C SER A 28 -64.46 27.30 31.09
N ASN A 29 -64.01 28.52 30.78
CA ASN A 29 -64.87 29.59 30.25
C ASN A 29 -64.12 30.34 29.12
N PRO A 30 -64.75 30.57 27.95
CA PRO A 30 -64.13 31.25 26.82
C PRO A 30 -64.50 32.74 26.86
N LEU A 31 -63.53 33.66 26.82
CA LEU A 31 -63.66 35.08 26.42
C LEU A 31 -62.42 35.85 26.91
N ASN A 32 -61.45 36.06 26.02
CA ASN A 32 -60.67 37.29 25.87
C ASN A 32 -59.53 37.05 24.88
N ALA A 33 -59.87 37.14 23.61
CA ALA A 33 -58.94 37.43 22.54
C ALA A 33 -58.66 38.94 22.57
N ALA A 34 -57.48 39.36 23.03
CA ALA A 34 -56.76 40.54 22.55
C ALA A 34 -55.49 40.77 23.41
N ALA A 35 -54.42 41.22 22.74
CA ALA A 35 -53.18 41.76 23.30
C ALA A 35 -52.20 40.75 23.92
N ASN A 36 -51.43 40.08 23.06
CA ASN A 36 -49.99 39.87 23.26
C ASN A 36 -49.37 39.39 21.94
N LYS A 37 -49.03 40.34 21.05
CA LYS A 37 -48.10 40.05 19.95
C LYS A 37 -46.73 39.79 20.58
N LYS A 38 -46.34 38.52 20.67
CA LYS A 38 -44.93 38.15 20.77
C LYS A 38 -44.23 38.71 19.54
N GLU A 39 -43.24 39.57 19.75
CA GLU A 39 -42.26 39.85 18.70
C GLU A 39 -41.58 38.52 18.33
N ASP A 40 -41.69 38.14 17.07
CA ASP A 40 -40.91 37.03 16.55
C ASP A 40 -39.42 37.36 16.74
N PRO A 41 -38.59 36.42 17.23
CA PRO A 41 -37.15 36.67 17.31
C PRO A 41 -36.64 37.04 15.91
N LEU A 42 -35.99 38.20 15.81
CA LEU A 42 -35.37 38.68 14.59
C LEU A 42 -34.60 37.52 13.92
N PRO A 43 -34.77 37.30 12.61
CA PRO A 43 -34.01 36.27 11.92
C PRO A 43 -32.51 36.54 12.17
N PRO A 44 -31.70 35.50 12.44
CA PRO A 44 -30.28 35.69 12.70
C PRO A 44 -29.68 36.51 11.55
N GLY A 45 -29.03 37.63 11.90
CA GLY A 45 -28.38 38.52 10.94
C GLY A 45 -27.42 37.75 10.02
N PRO A 46 -27.07 38.31 8.85
CA PRO A 46 -26.27 37.61 7.85
C PRO A 46 -24.98 37.04 8.47
N GLN A 47 -24.86 35.71 8.52
CA GLN A 47 -23.66 35.03 9.00
C GLN A 47 -22.52 35.26 8.02
N THR A 48 -21.46 35.94 8.47
CA THR A 48 -20.28 36.20 7.64
C THR A 48 -19.41 34.93 7.57
N THR A 49 -19.06 34.49 6.37
CA THR A 49 -18.14 33.37 6.13
C THR A 49 -16.80 33.86 5.58
N HIS A 50 -15.70 33.21 5.98
CA HIS A 50 -14.33 33.52 5.54
C HIS A 50 -13.77 32.39 4.68
N LYS A 51 -13.16 32.72 3.53
CA LYS A 51 -12.53 31.74 2.64
C LYS A 51 -11.20 31.23 3.19
N ILE A 52 -10.96 29.93 3.01
CA ILE A 52 -9.71 29.25 3.37
C ILE A 52 -9.05 28.72 2.10
N THR A 53 -7.78 29.08 1.89
CA THR A 53 -6.96 28.51 0.82
C THR A 53 -5.94 27.54 1.41
N THR A 54 -5.97 26.27 0.97
CA THR A 54 -5.02 25.26 1.42
C THR A 54 -3.99 24.94 0.36
N ARG A 55 -2.72 24.86 0.76
CA ARG A 55 -1.62 24.41 -0.09
C ARG A 55 -0.82 23.32 0.64
N VAL A 56 -0.55 22.23 -0.06
CA VAL A 56 0.38 21.20 0.42
C VAL A 56 1.73 21.44 -0.23
N ILE A 57 2.77 21.66 0.56
CA ILE A 57 4.11 22.00 0.11
C ILE A 57 5.08 20.87 0.45
N PHE A 58 5.88 20.48 -0.54
CA PHE A 58 6.98 19.55 -0.39
C PHE A 58 8.30 20.25 -0.73
N LYS A 59 9.40 19.87 -0.08
CA LYS A 59 10.72 20.51 -0.29
C LYS A 59 11.23 20.42 -1.73
N SER A 60 10.72 19.51 -2.57
CA SER A 60 10.92 19.54 -4.03
C SER A 60 9.64 19.98 -4.73
N LYS A 61 9.73 21.05 -5.54
CA LYS A 61 8.62 21.64 -6.29
C LYS A 61 8.05 20.65 -7.30
N GLN A 62 6.96 19.98 -6.96
CA GLN A 62 5.87 19.49 -7.83
C GLN A 62 5.12 18.39 -7.05
N ASP A 63 3.83 18.59 -6.77
CA ASP A 63 2.82 17.52 -6.67
C ASP A 63 1.45 18.06 -6.23
N ASN A 64 0.39 17.58 -6.90
CA ASN A 64 -0.98 17.62 -6.41
C ASN A 64 -1.30 16.26 -5.74
N GLN A 65 -1.92 16.32 -4.54
CA GLN A 65 -2.50 15.23 -3.73
C GLN A 65 -1.55 14.26 -2.97
N LEU A 66 -0.70 14.78 -2.07
CA LEU A 66 0.08 13.98 -1.08
C LEU A 66 -0.53 13.95 0.34
N ALA A 67 -1.51 14.81 0.59
CA ALA A 67 -2.30 14.86 1.82
C ALA A 67 -3.75 15.13 1.46
N THR A 68 -4.68 14.40 2.08
CA THR A 68 -6.10 14.76 2.08
C THR A 68 -6.45 15.36 3.43
N HIS A 69 -7.37 16.32 3.43
CA HIS A 69 -7.79 17.03 4.61
C HIS A 69 -9.27 17.35 4.54
N ASP A 70 -9.90 17.45 5.70
CA ASP A 70 -11.31 17.81 5.83
C ASP A 70 -11.49 19.31 6.12
N ILE A 71 -10.46 20.14 5.82
CA ILE A 71 -10.52 21.60 5.94
C ILE A 71 -11.60 22.14 4.97
N PRO A 72 -12.64 22.82 5.48
CA PRO A 72 -13.68 23.38 4.63
C PRO A 72 -13.13 24.56 3.83
N SER A 73 -13.72 24.82 2.66
CA SER A 73 -13.36 25.98 1.83
C SER A 73 -13.76 27.31 2.48
N GLU A 74 -14.71 27.27 3.43
CA GLU A 74 -15.23 28.42 4.16
C GLU A 74 -15.50 28.07 5.63
N ILE A 75 -15.42 29.04 6.52
CA ILE A 75 -15.72 28.90 7.95
C ILE A 75 -16.47 30.13 8.44
N LYS A 76 -17.38 29.98 9.42
CA LYS A 76 -18.12 31.12 9.97
C LYS A 76 -17.21 31.98 10.84
N ASP A 77 -17.50 33.28 10.88
CA ASP A 77 -16.79 34.19 11.77
C ASP A 77 -16.87 33.72 13.23
N GLY A 78 -15.73 33.79 13.94
CA GLY A 78 -15.60 33.32 15.33
C GLY A 78 -15.55 31.80 15.54
N GLU A 79 -15.87 30.99 14.53
CA GLU A 79 -15.84 29.52 14.62
C GLU A 79 -14.39 28.99 14.67
N SER A 80 -14.18 27.92 15.45
CA SER A 80 -12.90 27.21 15.52
C SER A 80 -13.10 25.78 15.07
N ILE A 81 -12.22 25.29 14.20
CA ILE A 81 -12.27 23.92 13.69
C ILE A 81 -11.00 23.15 14.07
N ASN A 82 -11.20 21.94 14.58
CA ASN A 82 -10.12 20.98 14.80
C ASN A 82 -9.90 20.17 13.52
N ILE A 83 -8.65 20.11 13.05
CA ILE A 83 -8.28 19.45 11.82
C ILE A 83 -7.33 18.30 12.14
N GLU A 84 -7.58 17.16 11.49
CA GLU A 84 -6.65 16.03 11.42
C GLU A 84 -6.32 15.72 9.96
N LEU A 85 -5.05 15.85 9.60
CA LEU A 85 -4.55 15.59 8.25
C LEU A 85 -4.33 14.10 8.01
N LYS A 86 -4.87 13.59 6.89
CA LYS A 86 -4.64 12.23 6.41
C LYS A 86 -3.47 12.23 5.43
N ILE A 87 -2.30 11.84 5.92
CA ILE A 87 -1.05 11.88 5.16
C ILE A 87 -0.73 10.51 4.54
N ALA A 88 -0.25 10.51 3.29
CA ALA A 88 0.23 9.31 2.64
C ALA A 88 1.30 8.59 3.49
N ARG A 89 1.26 7.25 3.48
CA ARG A 89 2.03 6.36 4.38
C ARG A 89 3.52 6.73 4.52
N LEU A 90 4.18 7.13 3.43
CA LEU A 90 5.63 7.42 3.37
C LEU A 90 6.00 8.84 3.83
N PHE A 91 5.03 9.65 4.24
CA PHE A 91 5.23 11.04 4.61
C PHE A 91 4.69 11.31 6.02
N SER A 92 5.19 12.39 6.60
CA SER A 92 4.75 12.97 7.87
C SER A 92 4.64 14.47 7.71
N VAL A 93 3.81 15.10 8.54
CA VAL A 93 3.77 16.56 8.62
C VAL A 93 5.06 17.04 9.27
N ALA A 94 5.76 17.92 8.57
CA ALA A 94 6.90 18.64 9.12
C ALA A 94 6.39 19.86 9.89
N ARG A 95 5.56 20.68 9.24
CA ARG A 95 4.95 21.89 9.81
C ARG A 95 3.61 22.19 9.16
N VAL A 96 2.72 22.84 9.90
CA VAL A 96 1.53 23.52 9.38
C VAL A 96 1.71 25.00 9.66
N LEU A 97 1.54 25.83 8.63
CA LEU A 97 1.58 27.28 8.75
C LEU A 97 0.20 27.86 8.44
N VAL A 98 -0.23 28.81 9.26
CA VAL A 98 -1.42 29.63 9.00
C VAL A 98 -0.95 31.06 8.82
N ASN A 99 -1.20 31.63 7.65
CA ASN A 99 -0.72 32.97 7.26
C ASN A 99 0.79 33.14 7.50
N GLY A 100 1.58 32.11 7.15
CA GLY A 100 3.04 32.10 7.30
C GLY A 100 3.56 31.84 8.72
N LYS A 101 2.70 31.71 9.74
CA LYS A 101 3.11 31.37 11.12
C LYS A 101 2.94 29.88 11.40
N VAL A 102 3.94 29.23 11.98
CA VAL A 102 3.86 27.82 12.36
C VAL A 102 2.83 27.66 13.48
N VAL A 103 1.84 26.80 13.27
CA VAL A 103 0.79 26.48 14.24
C VAL A 103 0.83 25.03 14.73
N SER A 104 1.53 24.15 14.02
CA SER A 104 1.70 22.75 14.42
C SER A 104 2.92 22.13 13.73
N GLU A 105 3.55 21.17 14.40
CA GLU A 105 4.58 20.28 13.84
C GLU A 105 4.06 18.84 13.70
N GLY A 106 2.73 18.69 13.59
CA GLY A 106 2.05 17.40 13.47
C GLY A 106 0.77 17.47 12.64
N PRO A 107 0.09 16.33 12.43
CA PRO A 107 -1.10 16.26 11.59
C PRO A 107 -2.35 16.87 12.23
N ARG A 108 -2.30 17.24 13.51
CA ARG A 108 -3.42 17.81 14.24
C ARG A 108 -3.16 19.26 14.59
N PHE A 109 -4.14 20.11 14.37
CA PHE A 109 -4.11 21.53 14.70
C PHE A 109 -5.52 22.12 14.74
N THR A 110 -5.67 23.29 15.36
CA THR A 110 -6.93 24.03 15.40
C THR A 110 -6.79 25.31 14.59
N LEU A 111 -7.72 25.58 13.67
CA LEU A 111 -7.86 26.91 13.09
C LEU A 111 -8.72 27.77 14.01
N LYS A 112 -8.18 28.89 14.47
CA LYS A 112 -8.87 29.89 15.30
C LYS A 112 -8.83 31.24 14.60
N LYS A 113 -9.89 32.04 14.72
CA LYS A 113 -9.94 33.44 14.25
C LYS A 113 -9.56 33.58 12.77
N VAL A 114 -10.16 32.75 11.91
CA VAL A 114 -9.96 32.78 10.46
C VAL A 114 -10.46 34.11 9.92
N LYS A 115 -9.60 34.87 9.25
CA LYS A 115 -9.94 36.12 8.57
C LYS A 115 -10.14 35.90 7.07
N LYS A 116 -10.71 36.89 6.38
CA LYS A 116 -10.68 36.99 4.93
C LYS A 116 -9.25 36.71 4.42
N ASP A 117 -9.13 35.75 3.52
CA ASP A 117 -7.87 35.29 2.87
C ASP A 117 -6.91 34.44 3.71
N THR A 118 -7.44 33.69 4.70
CA THR A 118 -6.60 32.79 5.49
C THR A 118 -5.98 31.67 4.63
N ARG A 119 -4.65 31.58 4.66
CA ARG A 119 -3.86 30.58 3.95
C ARG A 119 -3.30 29.55 4.91
N VAL A 120 -3.49 28.27 4.57
CA VAL A 120 -2.92 27.12 5.30
C VAL A 120 -1.89 26.42 4.41
N ASP A 121 -0.63 26.46 4.82
CA ASP A 121 0.47 25.74 4.16
C ASP A 121 0.86 24.50 4.97
N ILE A 122 0.72 23.31 4.39
CA ILE A 122 1.06 22.03 5.00
C ILE A 122 2.38 21.54 4.42
N LEU A 123 3.45 21.59 5.22
CA LEU A 123 4.78 21.13 4.82
C LEU A 123 4.90 19.65 5.18
N LEU A 124 5.16 18.81 4.18
CA LEU A 124 5.41 17.38 4.38
C LEU A 124 6.90 17.05 4.30
N LYS A 125 7.32 16.05 5.08
CA LYS A 125 8.64 15.42 5.00
C LYS A 125 8.50 13.92 4.79
N ARG A 126 9.45 13.32 4.08
CA ARG A 126 9.54 11.85 3.98
C ARG A 126 9.83 11.26 5.34
N LYS A 127 9.16 10.16 5.65
CA LYS A 127 9.46 9.36 6.84
C LYS A 127 10.78 8.65 6.64
N LYS A 128 11.52 8.52 7.74
CA LYS A 128 12.62 7.58 7.83
C LYS A 128 12.05 6.16 7.78
N ILE A 129 12.62 5.31 6.95
CA ILE A 129 12.27 3.90 6.83
C ILE A 129 13.29 3.09 7.60
N LYS A 130 12.84 2.43 8.66
CA LYS A 130 13.65 1.55 9.50
C LYS A 130 13.53 0.11 9.01
N LEU A 131 14.66 -0.54 8.79
CA LEU A 131 14.74 -1.91 8.30
C LEU A 131 15.45 -2.77 9.34
N MET A 132 14.92 -3.97 9.59
CA MET A 132 15.61 -5.01 10.35
C MET A 132 16.07 -6.11 9.39
N ILE A 133 17.38 -6.31 9.30
CA ILE A 133 18.01 -7.30 8.43
C ILE A 133 18.54 -8.46 9.29
N ASP A 134 18.09 -9.66 8.96
CA ASP A 134 18.44 -10.89 9.67
C ASP A 134 19.25 -11.82 8.75
N PRO A 135 20.57 -11.92 8.91
CA PRO A 135 21.31 -13.02 8.31
C PRO A 135 20.95 -14.30 9.08
N GLY A 136 20.26 -15.24 8.42
CA GLY A 136 19.78 -16.48 9.00
C GLY A 136 20.88 -17.30 9.69
N HIS A 137 20.46 -18.15 10.64
CA HIS A 137 21.35 -19.06 11.40
C HIS A 137 22.45 -18.32 12.21
N ALA A 138 23.40 -19.06 12.77
CA ALA A 138 24.61 -18.53 13.39
C ALA A 138 25.80 -19.52 13.26
N LYS A 139 27.00 -19.07 13.63
CA LYS A 139 28.22 -19.90 13.68
C LYS A 139 28.51 -20.56 12.32
N TRP A 140 28.55 -21.88 12.28
CA TRP A 140 28.76 -22.74 11.10
C TRP A 140 27.61 -23.74 10.98
N GLU A 141 26.38 -23.26 11.14
CA GLU A 141 25.17 -24.07 10.97
C GLU A 141 24.80 -24.25 9.50
N ASN A 142 24.00 -25.30 9.25
CA ASN A 142 23.46 -25.68 7.95
C ASN A 142 24.56 -25.81 6.89
N ARG A 143 25.49 -26.72 7.16
CA ARG A 143 26.52 -27.14 6.21
C ARG A 143 25.85 -27.83 5.02
N SER A 144 26.19 -27.40 3.81
CA SER A 144 25.70 -28.07 2.60
C SER A 144 26.14 -29.53 2.56
N PRO A 145 25.25 -30.47 2.19
CA PRO A 145 25.62 -31.87 2.03
C PRO A 145 26.48 -32.12 0.78
N ILE A 146 26.32 -31.31 -0.27
CA ILE A 146 26.97 -31.49 -1.58
C ILE A 146 28.23 -30.62 -1.75
N ASN A 147 28.36 -29.55 -0.96
CA ASN A 147 29.53 -28.67 -0.97
C ASN A 147 29.95 -28.33 0.46
N LYS A 148 30.88 -29.11 1.01
CA LYS A 148 31.29 -29.03 2.42
C LYS A 148 31.97 -27.71 2.81
N SER A 149 32.31 -26.84 1.87
CA SER A 149 32.81 -25.50 2.15
C SER A 149 31.69 -24.48 2.39
N TYR A 150 30.45 -24.80 2.01
CA TYR A 150 29.30 -23.93 2.18
C TYR A 150 28.59 -24.18 3.52
N TYR A 151 28.43 -23.10 4.28
CA TYR A 151 27.55 -23.03 5.45
C TYR A 151 26.56 -21.88 5.21
N GLU A 152 25.26 -22.16 5.35
CA GLU A 152 24.23 -21.13 5.14
C GLU A 152 24.44 -19.93 6.07
N SER A 153 24.70 -20.19 7.36
CA SER A 153 25.01 -19.18 8.37
C SER A 153 26.13 -18.22 7.93
N VAL A 154 27.21 -18.76 7.39
CA VAL A 154 28.38 -17.99 6.92
C VAL A 154 28.04 -17.19 5.66
N GLN A 155 27.36 -17.80 4.69
CA GLN A 155 27.07 -17.11 3.42
C GLN A 155 25.97 -16.06 3.55
N MET A 156 24.96 -16.28 4.39
CA MET A 156 23.95 -15.26 4.70
C MET A 156 24.56 -14.11 5.52
N TRP A 157 25.52 -14.42 6.40
CA TRP A 157 26.35 -13.39 7.03
C TRP A 157 27.17 -12.60 6.00
N LYS A 158 27.80 -13.24 5.02
CA LYS A 158 28.53 -12.50 3.99
C LYS A 158 27.62 -11.69 3.06
N LEU A 159 26.43 -12.18 2.72
CA LEU A 159 25.46 -11.51 1.85
C LEU A 159 24.86 -10.26 2.49
N HIS A 160 24.53 -10.29 3.80
CA HIS A 160 23.89 -9.13 4.42
C HIS A 160 24.80 -7.90 4.47
N LEU A 161 26.13 -8.07 4.53
CA LEU A 161 27.10 -6.97 4.61
C LEU A 161 27.03 -5.99 3.43
N PRO A 162 27.16 -6.40 2.15
CA PRO A 162 26.99 -5.50 1.02
C PRO A 162 25.56 -4.96 0.90
N LEU A 163 24.54 -5.75 1.29
CA LEU A 163 23.15 -5.30 1.33
C LEU A 163 22.98 -4.11 2.30
N ILE A 164 23.42 -4.24 3.55
CA ILE A 164 23.32 -3.14 4.53
C ILE A 164 24.20 -1.95 4.14
N ALA A 165 25.38 -2.19 3.55
CA ALA A 165 26.26 -1.14 3.07
C ALA A 165 25.60 -0.32 1.96
N ARG A 166 24.86 -0.96 1.05
CA ARG A 166 24.10 -0.28 0.01
C ARG A 166 22.88 0.45 0.58
N LEU A 167 22.10 -0.19 1.46
CA LEU A 167 20.93 0.42 2.10
C LEU A 167 21.27 1.70 2.88
N LYS A 168 22.38 1.71 3.62
CA LYS A 168 22.86 2.89 4.37
C LYS A 168 23.17 4.10 3.48
N LYS A 169 23.39 3.90 2.18
CA LYS A 169 23.62 4.98 1.19
C LYS A 169 22.32 5.52 0.60
N ILE A 170 21.17 4.91 0.87
CA ILE A 170 19.87 5.35 0.35
C ILE A 170 19.29 6.40 1.31
N PRO A 171 18.90 7.59 0.84
CA PRO A 171 18.36 8.64 1.70
C PRO A 171 17.14 8.17 2.51
N ASN A 172 17.07 8.60 3.78
CA ASN A 172 15.98 8.27 4.69
C ASN A 172 15.80 6.78 5.00
N ILE A 173 16.79 5.92 4.72
CA ILE A 173 16.82 4.54 5.19
C ILE A 173 17.70 4.43 6.45
N GLU A 174 17.16 3.77 7.47
CA GLU A 174 17.88 3.32 8.66
C GLU A 174 17.91 1.80 8.67
N VAL A 175 19.05 1.21 8.99
CA VAL A 175 19.25 -0.24 8.95
C VAL A 175 19.74 -0.72 10.30
N HIS A 176 19.04 -1.71 10.83
CA HIS A 176 19.41 -2.49 12.01
C HIS A 176 19.65 -3.95 11.60
N THR A 177 20.41 -4.67 12.42
CA THR A 177 20.65 -6.11 12.24
C THR A 177 20.23 -6.88 13.49
N THR A 178 19.76 -8.11 13.31
CA THR A 178 19.38 -8.99 14.44
C THR A 178 20.59 -9.50 15.21
N ARG A 179 21.76 -9.54 14.56
CA ARG A 179 22.99 -10.11 15.13
C ARG A 179 24.15 -9.14 14.97
N ARG A 180 25.05 -9.15 15.96
CA ARG A 180 26.25 -8.31 16.02
C ARG A 180 27.50 -8.98 15.43
N SER A 181 27.52 -10.31 15.41
CA SER A 181 28.61 -11.12 14.84
C SER A 181 28.05 -12.41 14.23
N LEU A 182 28.87 -13.09 13.42
CA LEU A 182 28.56 -14.41 12.86
C LEU A 182 28.21 -15.43 13.97
N THR A 183 28.90 -15.37 15.11
CA THR A 183 28.80 -16.34 16.21
C THR A 183 27.70 -16.02 17.22
N SER A 184 27.22 -14.78 17.26
CA SER A 184 26.05 -14.40 18.06
C SER A 184 24.85 -15.21 17.61
N ASP A 185 24.15 -15.84 18.54
CA ASP A 185 22.91 -16.57 18.28
C ASP A 185 21.76 -15.91 19.03
N VAL A 186 20.62 -15.83 18.36
CA VAL A 186 19.39 -15.18 18.83
C VAL A 186 18.24 -16.11 18.45
N GLY A 187 17.26 -16.28 19.34
CA GLY A 187 16.15 -17.20 19.09
C GLY A 187 15.38 -16.85 17.81
N VAL A 188 14.87 -17.87 17.10
CA VAL A 188 14.17 -17.69 15.81
C VAL A 188 13.02 -16.69 15.90
N VAL A 189 12.18 -16.77 16.94
CA VAL A 189 11.07 -15.81 17.12
C VAL A 189 11.59 -14.44 17.58
N GLU A 190 12.62 -14.43 18.42
CA GLU A 190 13.22 -13.22 18.99
C GLU A 190 13.82 -12.32 17.90
N ARG A 191 14.52 -12.89 16.90
CA ARG A 191 15.01 -12.17 15.71
C ARG A 191 13.90 -11.33 15.06
N GLY A 192 12.70 -11.89 14.94
CA GLY A 192 11.53 -11.18 14.44
C GLY A 192 11.02 -10.10 15.40
N LEU A 193 10.95 -10.37 16.71
CA LEU A 193 10.50 -9.40 17.72
C LEU A 193 11.40 -8.15 17.78
N MET A 194 12.70 -8.30 17.51
CA MET A 194 13.65 -7.18 17.45
C MET A 194 13.25 -6.13 16.41
N SER A 195 12.41 -6.47 15.42
CA SER A 195 11.96 -5.53 14.40
C SER A 195 10.92 -4.53 14.89
N ARG A 196 10.59 -4.48 16.19
CA ARG A 196 9.58 -3.55 16.73
C ARG A 196 9.87 -2.11 16.29
N GLY A 197 8.87 -1.47 15.69
CA GLY A 197 8.99 -0.11 15.16
C GLY A 197 9.73 0.00 13.82
N CYS A 198 10.17 -1.11 13.24
CA CYS A 198 10.67 -1.17 11.86
C CYS A 198 9.52 -1.19 10.86
N ASN A 199 9.81 -0.80 9.63
CA ASN A 199 8.88 -0.82 8.50
C ASN A 199 8.93 -2.12 7.71
N LEU A 200 10.01 -2.89 7.87
CA LEU A 200 10.26 -4.18 7.24
C LEU A 200 11.23 -5.00 8.09
N PHE A 201 10.96 -6.30 8.15
CA PHE A 201 11.89 -7.34 8.58
C PHE A 201 12.24 -8.21 7.37
N LEU A 202 13.53 -8.39 7.08
CA LEU A 202 14.02 -9.25 6.00
C LEU A 202 15.00 -10.27 6.57
N SER A 203 14.68 -11.56 6.44
CA SER A 203 15.55 -12.66 6.82
C SER A 203 16.13 -13.35 5.59
N LEU A 204 17.45 -13.52 5.56
CA LEU A 204 18.20 -14.06 4.42
C LEU A 204 18.58 -15.52 4.70
N HIS A 205 18.22 -16.41 3.79
CA HIS A 205 18.42 -17.86 3.90
C HIS A 205 18.80 -18.51 2.56
N SER A 206 19.16 -19.78 2.60
CA SER A 206 19.24 -20.65 1.42
C SER A 206 18.57 -21.97 1.74
N ASN A 207 17.86 -22.54 0.78
CA ASN A 207 16.94 -23.63 1.04
C ASN A 207 17.63 -25.00 0.96
N TYR A 208 16.94 -26.02 1.44
CA TYR A 208 17.34 -27.41 1.34
C TYR A 208 16.23 -28.26 0.75
N THR A 209 16.61 -29.16 -0.15
CA THR A 209 15.77 -30.29 -0.53
C THR A 209 16.65 -31.48 -0.91
N PRO A 210 16.22 -32.73 -0.62
CA PRO A 210 16.91 -33.93 -1.10
C PRO A 210 17.10 -33.94 -2.63
N GLY A 211 18.14 -34.61 -3.11
CA GLY A 211 18.40 -34.81 -4.55
C GLY A 211 19.11 -33.66 -5.28
N GLY A 212 19.13 -32.44 -4.72
CA GLY A 212 19.99 -31.35 -5.23
C GLY A 212 19.62 -30.74 -6.59
N PHE A 213 18.50 -31.15 -7.19
CA PHE A 213 18.04 -30.65 -8.49
C PHE A 213 17.33 -29.30 -8.43
N ALA A 214 16.73 -28.96 -7.28
CA ALA A 214 15.98 -27.71 -7.14
C ALA A 214 16.89 -26.49 -7.31
N ASP A 215 16.43 -25.54 -8.11
CA ASP A 215 17.19 -24.36 -8.49
C ASP A 215 16.25 -23.18 -8.78
N TYR A 216 15.66 -22.64 -7.73
CA TYR A 216 14.81 -21.44 -7.77
C TYR A 216 14.83 -20.70 -6.43
N PRO A 217 14.65 -19.38 -6.44
CA PRO A 217 14.39 -18.62 -5.22
C PRO A 217 13.01 -18.91 -4.64
N VAL A 218 12.89 -18.82 -3.31
CA VAL A 218 11.60 -18.89 -2.61
C VAL A 218 11.46 -17.71 -1.65
N ALA A 219 10.43 -16.90 -1.84
CA ALA A 219 10.03 -15.89 -0.88
C ALA A 219 8.96 -16.45 0.07
N LEU A 220 9.31 -16.64 1.33
CA LEU A 220 8.39 -17.01 2.40
C LEU A 220 7.78 -15.75 3.01
N THR A 221 6.47 -15.62 2.87
CA THR A 221 5.75 -14.36 3.10
C THR A 221 4.84 -14.44 4.31
N ALA A 222 4.58 -13.26 4.88
CA ALA A 222 3.57 -13.09 5.92
C ALA A 222 2.18 -13.45 5.39
N THR A 223 1.39 -14.10 6.22
CA THR A 223 0.03 -14.57 5.91
C THR A 223 -1.04 -13.65 6.45
N MET A 224 -0.71 -12.80 7.43
CA MET A 224 -1.64 -11.87 8.04
C MET A 224 -2.03 -10.73 7.07
N PRO A 225 -3.33 -10.39 6.93
CA PRO A 225 -3.81 -9.47 5.88
C PRO A 225 -3.13 -8.10 5.84
N TYR A 226 -2.70 -7.56 6.98
CA TYR A 226 -2.02 -6.27 7.06
C TYR A 226 -0.57 -6.33 6.55
N ASN A 227 0.14 -7.42 6.80
CA ASN A 227 1.56 -7.58 6.45
C ASN A 227 1.77 -8.22 5.07
N LYS A 228 0.87 -9.12 4.69
CA LYS A 228 0.94 -9.94 3.48
C LYS A 228 1.19 -9.14 2.19
N PRO A 229 0.49 -8.02 1.90
CA PRO A 229 0.68 -7.31 0.64
C PRO A 229 2.11 -6.76 0.44
N ILE A 230 2.74 -6.30 1.52
CA ILE A 230 4.12 -5.76 1.47
C ILE A 230 5.11 -6.90 1.32
N SER A 231 4.91 -7.97 2.08
CA SER A 231 5.75 -9.17 2.05
C SER A 231 5.75 -9.81 0.66
N GLU A 232 4.58 -9.98 0.03
CA GLU A 232 4.48 -10.54 -1.33
C GLU A 232 5.04 -9.61 -2.41
N ALA A 233 4.81 -8.30 -2.30
CA ALA A 233 5.34 -7.34 -3.26
C ALA A 233 6.87 -7.34 -3.26
N LEU A 234 7.50 -7.39 -2.08
CA LEU A 234 8.94 -7.52 -1.97
C LEU A 234 9.42 -8.91 -2.39
N GLY A 235 8.73 -9.97 -1.99
CA GLY A 235 9.09 -11.36 -2.31
C GLY A 235 9.15 -11.63 -3.81
N TRP A 236 8.20 -11.10 -4.59
CA TRP A 236 8.19 -11.28 -6.05
C TRP A 236 9.39 -10.58 -6.67
N ARG A 237 9.60 -9.32 -6.25
CA ARG A 237 10.68 -8.47 -6.71
C ARG A 237 12.06 -9.06 -6.40
N MET A 238 12.30 -9.36 -5.12
CA MET A 238 13.58 -9.85 -4.65
C MET A 238 13.86 -11.23 -5.22
N GLY A 239 12.88 -12.13 -5.25
CA GLY A 239 13.07 -13.44 -5.86
C GLY A 239 13.31 -13.39 -7.38
N ASP A 240 12.70 -12.46 -8.13
CA ASP A 240 13.07 -12.21 -9.53
C ASP A 240 14.52 -11.71 -9.64
N THR A 241 14.94 -10.79 -8.75
CA THR A 241 16.33 -10.33 -8.68
C THR A 241 17.30 -11.47 -8.39
N VAL A 242 16.97 -12.37 -7.46
CA VAL A 242 17.77 -13.56 -7.16
C VAL A 242 17.87 -14.45 -8.39
N ARG A 243 16.74 -14.79 -9.03
CA ARG A 243 16.71 -15.59 -10.27
C ARG A 243 17.60 -14.96 -11.33
N ASP A 244 17.43 -13.67 -11.59
CA ASP A 244 18.13 -12.97 -12.66
C ASP A 244 19.62 -12.78 -12.39
N THR A 245 20.02 -12.72 -11.12
CA THR A 245 21.42 -12.50 -10.70
C THR A 245 22.20 -13.81 -10.61
N ILE A 246 21.60 -14.85 -10.01
CA ILE A 246 22.19 -16.19 -9.87
C ILE A 246 22.03 -17.02 -11.17
N LYS A 247 21.09 -16.62 -12.04
CA LYS A 247 20.64 -17.38 -13.21
C LYS A 247 20.12 -18.76 -12.81
N THR A 248 19.19 -18.79 -11.85
CA THR A 248 18.54 -20.04 -11.44
C THR A 248 17.74 -20.63 -12.60
N LYS A 249 17.76 -21.96 -12.75
CA LYS A 249 17.10 -22.65 -13.86
C LYS A 249 15.58 -22.60 -13.80
N GLN A 250 15.02 -22.46 -12.59
CA GLN A 250 13.57 -22.47 -12.36
C GLN A 250 13.09 -21.09 -11.87
N PRO A 251 11.81 -20.75 -12.10
CA PRO A 251 11.27 -19.44 -11.76
C PRO A 251 11.09 -19.25 -10.25
N ASN A 252 11.08 -17.99 -9.82
CA ASN A 252 10.79 -17.57 -8.45
C ASN A 252 9.45 -18.13 -7.96
N ARG A 253 9.39 -18.48 -6.66
CA ARG A 253 8.17 -18.91 -5.99
C ARG A 253 7.89 -18.05 -4.77
N ILE A 254 6.61 -17.84 -4.49
CA ILE A 254 6.16 -17.26 -3.23
C ILE A 254 5.35 -18.30 -2.48
N TRP A 255 5.57 -18.37 -1.17
CA TRP A 255 4.78 -19.22 -0.31
C TRP A 255 4.48 -18.52 1.02
N GLY A 256 3.34 -18.86 1.62
CA GLY A 256 2.95 -18.38 2.93
C GLY A 256 2.18 -19.52 3.62
N ARG A 257 2.49 -19.77 4.89
CA ARG A 257 1.91 -20.88 5.65
C ARG A 257 1.52 -20.40 7.04
N LYS A 258 0.35 -20.85 7.49
CA LYS A 258 -0.11 -20.66 8.87
C LYS A 258 0.19 -21.90 9.71
N ASN A 259 0.38 -21.71 11.02
CA ASN A 259 0.31 -22.77 12.01
C ASN A 259 -1.13 -23.00 12.48
N ASP A 260 -1.32 -23.97 13.37
CA ASP A 260 -2.64 -24.36 13.89
C ASP A 260 -3.31 -23.24 14.70
N ALA A 261 -2.52 -22.33 15.27
CA ALA A 261 -3.01 -21.13 15.94
C ALA A 261 -3.42 -19.99 14.96
N GLY A 262 -3.37 -20.23 13.64
CA GLY A 262 -3.77 -19.27 12.62
C GLY A 262 -2.78 -18.12 12.37
N THR A 263 -1.59 -18.19 12.98
CA THR A 263 -0.48 -17.23 12.83
C THR A 263 0.57 -17.74 11.85
N ASP A 264 1.55 -16.90 11.49
CA ASP A 264 2.62 -17.29 10.58
C ASP A 264 3.41 -18.53 11.07
N TRP A 265 3.62 -19.50 10.17
CA TRP A 265 4.35 -20.74 10.47
C TRP A 265 5.84 -20.48 10.76
N PHE A 266 6.48 -19.64 9.95
CA PHE A 266 7.90 -19.33 10.06
C PHE A 266 8.16 -18.43 11.27
N GLY A 267 9.01 -18.89 12.20
CA GLY A 267 9.20 -18.23 13.50
C GLY A 267 9.64 -16.77 13.42
N VAL A 268 10.57 -16.44 12.51
CA VAL A 268 11.04 -15.05 12.32
C VAL A 268 9.93 -14.13 11.80
N ILE A 269 9.10 -14.61 10.86
CA ILE A 269 7.96 -13.85 10.31
C ILE A 269 6.87 -13.71 11.38
N ARG A 270 6.62 -14.77 12.16
CA ARG A 270 5.69 -14.74 13.28
C ARG A 270 6.11 -13.72 14.33
N GLY A 271 7.39 -13.67 14.69
CA GLY A 271 7.94 -12.67 15.60
C GLY A 271 7.78 -11.25 15.07
N SER A 272 8.12 -10.99 13.80
CA SER A 272 7.96 -9.67 13.21
C SER A 272 6.49 -9.24 13.15
N ALA A 273 5.59 -10.17 12.81
CA ALA A 273 4.15 -9.92 12.77
C ALA A 273 3.58 -9.59 14.15
N ALA A 274 4.05 -10.25 15.21
CA ALA A 274 3.64 -9.98 16.59
C ALA A 274 3.96 -8.55 17.06
N VAL A 275 4.93 -7.88 16.42
CA VAL A 275 5.28 -6.48 16.67
C VAL A 275 4.82 -5.53 15.56
N GLY A 276 3.88 -5.97 14.72
CA GLY A 276 3.27 -5.17 13.66
C GLY A 276 4.18 -4.89 12.46
N THR A 277 5.29 -5.61 12.32
CA THR A 277 6.26 -5.42 11.23
C THR A 277 6.03 -6.45 10.11
N PRO A 278 5.84 -6.01 8.85
CA PRO A 278 5.84 -6.92 7.71
C PRO A 278 7.18 -7.66 7.60
N GLY A 279 7.12 -8.99 7.56
CA GLY A 279 8.30 -9.87 7.44
C GLY A 279 8.37 -10.57 6.09
N LEU A 280 9.58 -10.76 5.58
CA LEU A 280 9.90 -11.63 4.44
C LEU A 280 11.10 -12.50 4.84
N LEU A 281 11.02 -13.80 4.58
CA LEU A 281 12.18 -14.68 4.61
C LEU A 281 12.50 -15.07 3.16
N MET A 282 13.70 -14.74 2.70
CA MET A 282 14.14 -14.95 1.33
C MET A 282 15.12 -16.12 1.26
N GLU A 283 14.71 -17.17 0.55
CA GLU A 283 15.54 -18.32 0.24
C GLU A 283 16.26 -18.11 -1.10
N HIS A 284 17.58 -17.92 -1.06
CA HIS A 284 18.42 -17.58 -2.22
C HIS A 284 18.80 -18.81 -3.05
N SER A 285 17.79 -19.60 -3.44
CA SER A 285 17.93 -20.96 -4.01
C SER A 285 18.50 -21.97 -3.00
N PHE A 286 18.96 -23.12 -3.45
CA PHE A 286 19.17 -24.30 -2.62
C PHE A 286 20.65 -24.56 -2.32
N HIS A 287 21.01 -24.66 -1.03
CA HIS A 287 22.34 -25.12 -0.62
C HIS A 287 22.52 -26.64 -0.74
N SER A 288 21.51 -27.39 -1.19
CA SER A 288 21.67 -28.75 -1.70
C SER A 288 22.05 -28.80 -3.18
N ASN A 289 22.14 -27.66 -3.88
CA ASN A 289 22.52 -27.57 -5.29
C ASN A 289 23.96 -27.07 -5.44
N ARG A 290 24.85 -27.91 -6.02
CA ARG A 290 26.29 -27.60 -6.15
C ARG A 290 26.55 -26.28 -6.88
N ARG A 291 25.92 -26.05 -8.04
CA ARG A 291 26.08 -24.82 -8.83
C ARG A 291 25.73 -23.57 -8.02
N VAL A 292 24.64 -23.64 -7.25
CA VAL A 292 24.19 -22.53 -6.41
C VAL A 292 25.19 -22.27 -5.29
N THR A 293 25.66 -23.30 -4.59
CA THR A 293 26.66 -23.14 -3.53
C THR A 293 27.98 -22.56 -4.05
N GLU A 294 28.48 -23.01 -5.21
CA GLU A 294 29.69 -22.47 -5.86
C GLU A 294 29.52 -21.01 -6.26
N TRP A 295 28.32 -20.61 -6.68
CA TRP A 295 28.01 -19.23 -7.00
C TRP A 295 28.00 -18.35 -5.74
N LEU A 296 27.31 -18.81 -4.68
CA LEU A 296 27.16 -18.09 -3.42
C LEU A 296 28.46 -18.03 -2.60
N LEU A 297 29.42 -18.94 -2.81
CA LEU A 297 30.73 -18.92 -2.16
C LEU A 297 31.63 -17.75 -2.60
N LYS A 298 31.30 -17.07 -3.71
CA LYS A 298 32.11 -15.99 -4.27
C LYS A 298 31.69 -14.63 -3.73
N ASP A 299 32.58 -13.93 -3.03
CA ASP A 299 32.27 -12.65 -2.39
C ASP A 299 31.83 -11.55 -3.38
N HIS A 300 32.37 -11.52 -4.60
CA HIS A 300 31.93 -10.57 -5.64
C HIS A 300 30.48 -10.83 -6.09
N ASN A 301 30.04 -12.09 -6.11
CA ASN A 301 28.67 -12.47 -6.44
C ASN A 301 27.72 -12.01 -5.32
N LEU A 302 28.09 -12.23 -4.07
CA LEU A 302 27.32 -11.76 -2.91
C LEU A 302 27.23 -10.23 -2.89
N LYS A 303 28.31 -9.52 -3.20
CA LYS A 303 28.30 -8.05 -3.33
C LYS A 303 27.32 -7.58 -4.40
N LYS A 304 27.32 -8.22 -5.57
CA LYS A 304 26.39 -7.92 -6.66
C LYS A 304 24.94 -8.19 -6.25
N LEU A 305 24.68 -9.33 -5.62
CA LEU A 305 23.35 -9.73 -5.18
C LEU A 305 22.80 -8.79 -4.11
N GLY A 306 23.52 -8.61 -3.00
CA GLY A 306 23.09 -7.76 -1.90
C GLY A 306 22.88 -6.30 -2.31
N THR A 307 23.68 -5.78 -3.26
CA THR A 307 23.46 -4.43 -3.82
C THR A 307 22.12 -4.34 -4.57
N ARG A 308 21.79 -5.33 -5.40
CA ARG A 308 20.53 -5.34 -6.16
C ARG A 308 19.31 -5.54 -5.26
N GLU A 309 19.43 -6.36 -4.22
CA GLU A 309 18.38 -6.56 -3.22
C GLU A 309 18.13 -5.30 -2.38
N ALA A 310 19.19 -4.57 -2.02
CA ALA A 310 19.07 -3.26 -1.41
C ALA A 310 18.39 -2.24 -2.33
N ASP A 311 18.71 -2.27 -3.64
CA ASP A 311 18.03 -1.42 -4.62
C ASP A 311 16.54 -1.76 -4.75
N ASP A 312 16.17 -3.04 -4.66
CA ASP A 312 14.78 -3.47 -4.67
C ASP A 312 13.98 -2.92 -3.49
N ILE A 313 14.57 -2.89 -2.29
CA ILE A 313 13.99 -2.24 -1.12
C ILE A 313 13.88 -0.73 -1.36
N GLY A 314 14.92 -0.09 -1.89
CA GLY A 314 14.92 1.34 -2.23
C GLY A 314 13.82 1.70 -3.23
N VAL A 315 13.63 0.88 -4.26
CA VAL A 315 12.58 1.01 -5.27
C VAL A 315 11.18 0.77 -4.67
N MET A 316 11.03 -0.17 -3.74
CA MET A 316 9.77 -0.44 -3.05
C MET A 316 9.32 0.75 -2.20
N TYR A 317 10.25 1.40 -1.49
CA TYR A 317 9.98 2.58 -0.68
C TYR A 317 10.09 3.90 -1.46
N GLY A 318 10.41 3.82 -2.74
CA GLY A 318 10.45 4.93 -3.67
C GLY A 318 11.78 5.64 -3.79
N PHE A 319 12.69 5.52 -2.83
CA PHE A 319 13.96 6.27 -2.77
C PHE A 319 14.93 6.03 -3.93
N ILE A 320 14.69 5.01 -4.76
CA ILE A 320 15.42 4.75 -6.01
C ILE A 320 14.42 4.73 -7.17
N LYS A 321 14.76 5.45 -8.24
CA LYS A 321 14.00 5.43 -9.50
C LYS A 321 14.08 4.04 -10.14
N GLY A 322 12.94 3.39 -10.32
CA GLY A 322 12.88 2.04 -10.88
C GLY A 322 13.29 1.98 -12.35
N SER A 323 13.85 0.85 -12.78
CA SER A 323 14.12 0.57 -14.20
C SER A 323 12.82 0.42 -15.01
N LYS A 324 12.86 0.76 -16.31
CA LYS A 324 11.69 0.77 -17.24
C LYS A 324 10.92 -0.57 -17.34
N ASN A 325 11.49 -1.68 -16.87
CA ASN A 325 10.94 -3.05 -17.00
C ASN A 325 9.92 -3.45 -15.92
N LEU A 326 9.55 -2.56 -14.99
CA LEU A 326 8.73 -2.90 -13.81
C LEU A 326 7.30 -2.33 -13.88
N ARG A 327 6.67 -2.45 -15.06
CA ARG A 327 5.27 -2.09 -15.28
C ARG A 327 4.36 -3.16 -14.64
N PRO A 328 3.35 -2.81 -13.83
CA PRO A 328 2.34 -3.73 -13.37
C PRO A 328 1.62 -4.37 -14.55
N LYS A 329 1.47 -5.70 -14.49
CA LYS A 329 0.81 -6.47 -15.55
C LYS A 329 -0.70 -6.25 -15.54
N ASN A 330 -1.38 -6.66 -16.61
CA ASN A 330 -2.84 -6.70 -16.63
C ASN A 330 -3.38 -7.61 -15.52
N VAL A 331 -4.59 -7.32 -15.05
CA VAL A 331 -5.25 -8.22 -14.10
C VAL A 331 -5.74 -9.47 -14.82
N GLU A 332 -5.48 -10.63 -14.25
CA GLU A 332 -5.96 -11.91 -14.76
C GLU A 332 -7.18 -12.36 -13.96
N ASN A 333 -8.00 -13.24 -14.53
CA ASN A 333 -9.18 -13.82 -13.89
C ASN A 333 -10.17 -12.76 -13.35
N LEU A 334 -10.32 -11.65 -14.08
CA LEU A 334 -11.29 -10.61 -13.73
C LEU A 334 -12.71 -11.15 -13.93
N ASN A 335 -13.43 -11.20 -12.83
CA ASN A 335 -14.78 -11.73 -12.72
C ASN A 335 -15.72 -10.62 -12.23
N ALA A 336 -16.92 -10.56 -12.79
CA ALA A 336 -17.99 -9.67 -12.35
C ALA A 336 -19.28 -10.48 -12.13
N LYS A 337 -19.85 -10.42 -10.92
CA LYS A 337 -21.10 -11.10 -10.54
C LYS A 337 -22.13 -10.11 -10.04
N ARG A 338 -23.33 -10.15 -10.61
CA ARG A 338 -24.44 -9.32 -10.16
C ARG A 338 -25.26 -10.03 -9.09
N HIS A 339 -25.53 -9.33 -7.99
CA HIS A 339 -26.38 -9.77 -6.90
C HIS A 339 -27.44 -8.69 -6.64
N GLY A 340 -28.61 -8.83 -7.28
CA GLY A 340 -29.67 -7.81 -7.24
C GLY A 340 -29.19 -6.44 -7.73
N ASN A 341 -29.17 -5.47 -6.80
CA ASN A 341 -28.72 -4.10 -7.05
C ASN A 341 -27.23 -3.88 -6.77
N LYS A 342 -26.43 -4.95 -6.68
CA LYS A 342 -24.97 -4.85 -6.49
C LYS A 342 -24.23 -5.63 -7.56
N VAL A 343 -23.01 -5.21 -7.89
CA VAL A 343 -22.07 -6.00 -8.70
C VAL A 343 -20.77 -6.20 -7.94
N SER A 344 -20.40 -7.45 -7.70
CA SER A 344 -19.14 -7.84 -7.08
C SER A 344 -18.10 -8.15 -8.15
N LEU A 345 -16.94 -7.54 -8.04
CA LEU A 345 -15.77 -7.74 -8.89
C LEU A 345 -14.66 -8.43 -8.09
N LYS A 346 -13.98 -9.40 -8.69
CA LYS A 346 -12.79 -10.05 -8.12
C LYS A 346 -11.81 -10.38 -9.24
N TRP A 347 -10.52 -10.26 -8.97
CA TRP A 347 -9.44 -10.60 -9.92
C TRP A 347 -8.23 -11.19 -9.20
N ALA A 348 -7.27 -11.75 -9.94
CA ALA A 348 -5.98 -12.14 -9.39
C ALA A 348 -5.09 -10.90 -9.13
N TYR A 349 -4.22 -10.95 -8.11
CA TYR A 349 -3.28 -9.84 -7.90
C TYR A 349 -2.34 -9.71 -9.11
N ALA A 350 -2.27 -8.53 -9.70
CA ALA A 350 -1.35 -8.27 -10.79
C ALA A 350 0.08 -8.06 -10.25
N PRO A 351 1.10 -8.74 -10.82
CA PRO A 351 2.50 -8.50 -10.47
C PRO A 351 2.86 -7.01 -10.52
N TYR A 352 3.58 -6.55 -9.50
CA TYR A 352 4.05 -5.16 -9.32
C TYR A 352 2.97 -4.08 -9.18
N ALA A 353 1.69 -4.47 -9.05
CA ALA A 353 0.60 -3.52 -8.82
C ALA A 353 0.59 -3.04 -7.37
N SER A 354 0.48 -1.73 -7.18
CA SER A 354 0.21 -1.12 -5.87
C SER A 354 -1.29 -1.02 -5.59
N GLY A 355 -2.12 -1.08 -6.63
CA GLY A 355 -3.57 -1.10 -6.53
C GLY A 355 -4.20 -1.15 -7.92
N TYR A 356 -5.51 -0.93 -7.95
CA TYR A 356 -6.32 -1.03 -9.16
C TYR A 356 -7.25 0.17 -9.31
N ASP A 357 -7.22 0.79 -10.48
CA ASP A 357 -8.27 1.70 -10.95
C ASP A 357 -9.46 0.90 -11.46
N ILE A 358 -10.65 1.29 -11.05
CA ILE A 358 -11.91 0.70 -11.47
C ILE A 358 -12.65 1.72 -12.33
N TYR A 359 -12.96 1.32 -13.55
CA TYR A 359 -13.78 2.09 -14.46
C TYR A 359 -15.06 1.32 -14.79
N ARG A 360 -16.13 2.05 -15.06
CA ARG A 360 -17.42 1.52 -15.48
C ARG A 360 -17.80 2.12 -16.83
N TRP A 361 -18.30 1.27 -17.72
CA TRP A 361 -18.77 1.69 -19.03
C TRP A 361 -20.03 2.55 -18.89
N ASP A 362 -20.02 3.70 -19.55
CA ASP A 362 -21.15 4.59 -19.65
C ASP A 362 -21.77 4.47 -21.05
N ASN A 363 -23.01 3.97 -21.10
CA ASN A 363 -23.72 3.73 -22.36
C ASN A 363 -24.11 5.00 -23.12
N LYS A 364 -24.23 6.15 -22.43
CA LYS A 364 -24.59 7.43 -23.05
C LYS A 364 -23.37 8.02 -23.76
N THR A 365 -22.22 8.01 -23.08
CA THR A 365 -20.97 8.60 -23.60
C THR A 365 -20.10 7.62 -24.38
N LYS A 366 -20.45 6.33 -24.41
CA LYS A 366 -19.70 5.22 -25.03
C LYS A 366 -18.23 5.18 -24.60
N LYS A 367 -17.97 5.48 -23.32
CA LYS A 367 -16.63 5.55 -22.73
C LYS A 367 -16.60 4.91 -21.34
N TYR A 368 -15.43 4.42 -20.94
CA TYR A 368 -15.18 3.97 -19.57
C TYR A 368 -14.96 5.18 -18.66
N LYS A 369 -15.85 5.39 -17.69
CA LYS A 369 -15.74 6.43 -16.68
C LYS A 369 -15.09 5.89 -15.42
N TYR A 370 -14.19 6.66 -14.84
CA TYR A 370 -13.55 6.31 -13.57
C TYR A 370 -14.59 6.23 -12.46
N VAL A 371 -14.52 5.17 -11.64
CA VAL A 371 -15.41 4.96 -10.50
C VAL A 371 -14.64 5.22 -9.20
N THR A 372 -13.58 4.44 -8.98
CA THR A 372 -12.76 4.52 -7.76
C THR A 372 -11.48 3.71 -7.95
N TRP A 373 -10.66 3.63 -6.90
CA TRP A 373 -9.51 2.76 -6.82
C TRP A 373 -9.54 1.88 -5.57
N THR A 374 -8.80 0.78 -5.58
CA THR A 374 -8.71 -0.13 -4.44
C THR A 374 -7.32 -0.76 -4.34
N LEU A 375 -6.89 -1.07 -3.11
CA LEU A 375 -5.70 -1.89 -2.84
C LEU A 375 -6.02 -3.38 -2.85
N LYS A 376 -7.30 -3.73 -2.68
CA LYS A 376 -7.77 -5.12 -2.66
C LYS A 376 -7.96 -5.59 -4.10
N ASN A 377 -7.83 -6.89 -4.33
CA ASN A 377 -8.19 -7.51 -5.60
C ASN A 377 -9.71 -7.74 -5.77
N THR A 378 -10.52 -6.95 -5.06
CA THR A 378 -11.98 -7.02 -5.04
C THR A 378 -12.59 -5.63 -4.95
N TYR A 379 -13.81 -5.50 -5.49
CA TYR A 379 -14.63 -4.31 -5.38
C TYR A 379 -16.11 -4.67 -5.46
N THR A 380 -16.98 -3.91 -4.79
CA THR A 380 -18.44 -4.07 -4.91
C THR A 380 -19.06 -2.74 -5.31
N ASP A 381 -19.60 -2.69 -6.53
CA ASP A 381 -20.44 -1.59 -6.98
C ASP A 381 -21.82 -1.73 -6.35
N LYS A 382 -22.17 -0.81 -5.44
CA LYS A 382 -23.46 -0.80 -4.74
C LYS A 382 -24.57 -0.09 -5.52
N HIS A 383 -24.22 0.64 -6.58
CA HIS A 383 -25.15 1.46 -7.36
C HIS A 383 -24.89 1.31 -8.87
N PRO A 384 -25.08 0.09 -9.42
CA PRO A 384 -24.90 -0.18 -10.84
C PRO A 384 -25.98 0.54 -11.67
N GLN A 385 -25.56 1.38 -12.61
CA GLN A 385 -26.44 2.30 -13.36
C GLN A 385 -27.30 1.65 -14.46
N SER A 386 -27.12 0.37 -14.75
CA SER A 386 -27.83 -0.31 -15.85
C SER A 386 -28.05 -1.80 -15.57
N LYS A 387 -28.87 -2.49 -16.37
CA LYS A 387 -29.06 -3.96 -16.30
C LYS A 387 -27.83 -4.75 -16.80
N LYS A 388 -27.05 -4.17 -17.73
CA LYS A 388 -25.77 -4.72 -18.25
C LYS A 388 -24.64 -3.76 -17.91
N CYS A 389 -23.80 -4.13 -16.95
CA CYS A 389 -22.68 -3.31 -16.49
C CYS A 389 -21.36 -3.88 -17.03
N GLN A 390 -20.54 -3.05 -17.66
CA GLN A 390 -19.19 -3.44 -18.05
C GLN A 390 -18.18 -2.65 -17.21
N TYR A 391 -17.12 -3.34 -16.78
CA TYR A 391 -16.07 -2.77 -15.95
C TYR A 391 -14.73 -2.99 -16.60
N LYS A 392 -13.84 -2.01 -16.45
CA LYS A 392 -12.43 -2.12 -16.82
C LYS A 392 -11.60 -1.91 -15.57
N ILE A 393 -10.73 -2.87 -15.29
CA ILE A 393 -9.80 -2.80 -14.16
C ILE A 393 -8.40 -2.58 -14.70
N VAL A 394 -7.73 -1.53 -14.23
CA VAL A 394 -6.39 -1.19 -14.64
C VAL A 394 -5.47 -1.23 -13.43
N SER A 395 -4.44 -2.06 -13.48
CA SER A 395 -3.43 -2.06 -12.42
C SER A 395 -2.57 -0.81 -12.54
N PHE A 396 -2.31 -0.20 -11.38
CA PHE A 396 -1.37 0.91 -11.28
C PHE A 396 -0.27 0.55 -10.30
N ARG A 397 0.86 1.22 -10.48
CA ARG A 397 1.95 1.18 -9.51
C ARG A 397 2.17 2.57 -8.99
N GLN A 398 2.12 2.68 -7.67
CA GLN A 398 2.38 3.92 -6.96
C GLN A 398 3.88 3.99 -6.69
N MET A 399 4.54 5.00 -7.24
CA MET A 399 5.94 5.32 -6.92
C MET A 399 6.02 6.78 -6.54
N GLU A 400 6.48 7.08 -5.33
CA GLU A 400 6.80 8.43 -4.84
C GLU A 400 5.78 9.53 -5.22
N HIS A 401 5.98 10.12 -6.41
CA HIS A 401 5.42 11.34 -6.97
C HIS A 401 4.56 11.11 -8.25
N LYS A 402 4.38 9.85 -8.68
CA LYS A 402 3.58 9.52 -9.87
C LYS A 402 2.81 8.22 -9.68
N ARG A 403 1.49 8.29 -9.87
CA ARG A 403 0.67 7.10 -10.13
C ARG A 403 0.87 6.74 -11.58
N PHE A 404 1.58 5.64 -11.82
CA PHE A 404 1.75 5.18 -13.17
C PHE A 404 0.74 4.08 -13.47
N VAL A 405 -0.10 4.35 -14.46
CA VAL A 405 -1.03 3.39 -15.05
C VAL A 405 -0.29 2.71 -16.20
N PHE A 406 -0.09 1.41 -16.12
CA PHE A 406 0.79 0.71 -17.07
C PHE A 406 0.18 -0.52 -17.73
N SER A 407 -0.99 -0.93 -17.25
CA SER A 407 -1.78 -2.02 -17.81
C SER A 407 -2.70 -1.48 -18.91
N LYS A 408 -2.94 -2.29 -19.96
CA LYS A 408 -3.97 -1.98 -20.99
C LYS A 408 -5.39 -2.07 -20.41
N GLY A 409 -5.52 -2.65 -19.22
CA GLY A 409 -6.74 -2.92 -18.48
C GLY A 409 -7.46 -4.16 -18.97
N SER A 410 -8.10 -4.88 -18.04
CA SER A 410 -8.91 -6.06 -18.34
C SER A 410 -10.38 -5.71 -18.19
N VAL A 411 -11.24 -6.28 -19.05
CA VAL A 411 -12.68 -5.95 -19.10
C VAL A 411 -13.51 -7.13 -18.65
N ALA A 412 -14.56 -6.88 -17.87
CA ALA A 412 -15.57 -7.88 -17.54
C ALA A 412 -16.98 -7.29 -17.63
N VAL A 413 -17.96 -8.13 -17.93
CA VAL A 413 -19.37 -7.76 -18.10
C VAL A 413 -20.24 -8.51 -17.10
N ALA A 414 -21.11 -7.80 -16.38
CA ALA A 414 -22.14 -8.37 -15.52
C ALA A 414 -23.53 -8.13 -16.12
N ARG A 415 -24.31 -9.20 -16.30
CA ARG A 415 -25.71 -9.18 -16.78
C ARG A 415 -26.67 -9.67 -15.69
N LYS A 416 -27.92 -9.21 -15.72
CA LYS A 416 -28.99 -9.70 -14.83
C LYS A 416 -29.49 -11.04 -15.38
N GLY A 417 -29.40 -12.12 -14.60
CA GLY A 417 -29.98 -13.42 -14.93
C GLY A 417 -29.20 -14.32 -15.90
N ALA A 418 -27.93 -14.02 -16.22
CA ALA A 418 -27.10 -14.87 -17.07
C ALA A 418 -25.73 -15.14 -16.42
N ALA A 419 -25.28 -16.39 -16.51
CA ALA A 419 -23.90 -16.76 -16.22
C ALA A 419 -22.96 -16.19 -17.30
N LEU A 420 -21.78 -15.77 -16.83
CA LEU A 420 -20.51 -15.48 -17.52
C LEU A 420 -20.51 -15.41 -19.07
N ASP A 421 -20.18 -14.23 -19.60
CA ASP A 421 -19.45 -14.14 -20.87
C ASP A 421 -18.10 -13.46 -20.60
N VAL A 422 -17.01 -14.24 -20.65
CA VAL A 422 -15.65 -13.71 -20.80
C VAL A 422 -15.50 -13.37 -22.28
N ILE A 423 -15.43 -12.08 -22.59
CA ILE A 423 -15.29 -11.62 -23.98
C ILE A 423 -13.82 -11.86 -24.39
N SER A 424 -13.61 -12.65 -25.44
CA SER A 424 -12.28 -12.88 -26.01
C SER A 424 -11.79 -11.63 -26.76
N GLU A 425 -10.49 -11.51 -26.97
CA GLU A 425 -9.83 -10.37 -27.65
C GLU A 425 -10.38 -10.10 -29.07
N LEU A 426 -11.12 -11.05 -29.66
CA LEU A 426 -11.69 -11.00 -31.00
C LEU A 426 -12.97 -10.14 -31.08
N ASP A 427 -13.81 -10.13 -30.05
CA ASP A 427 -15.08 -9.37 -30.02
C ASP A 427 -14.86 -7.85 -29.89
N LEU A 428 -13.65 -7.42 -29.51
CA LEU A 428 -13.23 -6.01 -29.46
C LEU A 428 -13.06 -5.38 -30.85
N LYS A 429 -12.78 -6.18 -31.89
CA LYS A 429 -12.57 -5.68 -33.26
C LYS A 429 -13.88 -5.26 -33.93
N LEU A 430 -15.02 -5.86 -33.57
CA LEU A 430 -16.33 -5.57 -34.17
C LEU A 430 -17.01 -4.32 -33.59
N LEU A 431 -16.56 -3.83 -32.43
CA LEU A 431 -17.12 -2.62 -31.77
C LEU A 431 -16.33 -1.33 -32.08
N THR A 432 -15.30 -1.37 -32.92
CA THR A 432 -14.42 -0.22 -33.21
C THR A 432 -14.28 0.04 -34.71
N LYS A 433 -15.40 0.29 -35.40
CA LYS A 433 -15.36 1.18 -36.58
C LYS A 433 -15.44 2.62 -36.08
N GLU A 434 -14.27 3.11 -35.67
CA GLU A 434 -13.81 4.51 -35.57
C GLU A 434 -12.72 4.56 -34.47
N TYR A 435 -11.64 5.32 -34.71
CA TYR A 435 -10.36 5.37 -33.98
C TYR A 435 -9.22 4.47 -34.49
N ILE A 436 -8.85 4.70 -35.76
CA ILE A 436 -7.44 4.84 -36.15
C ILE A 436 -7.22 6.31 -36.52
N ARG A 437 -6.62 7.09 -35.61
CA ARG A 437 -5.69 8.20 -35.90
C ARG A 437 -5.20 8.82 -34.59
N ALA A 438 -4.04 8.36 -34.14
CA ALA A 438 -3.06 9.18 -33.44
C ALA A 438 -1.70 8.49 -33.63
N LYS A 439 -1.09 8.76 -34.79
CA LYS A 439 0.32 8.49 -35.06
C LYS A 439 1.18 9.37 -34.15
N PHE A 440 2.38 8.88 -33.88
CA PHE A 440 3.55 9.60 -33.37
C PHE A 440 3.65 11.04 -33.89
N SER A 441 3.79 12.02 -32.98
CA SER A 441 4.63 13.21 -33.16
C SER A 441 4.83 13.93 -31.82
N ALA A 442 6.08 14.16 -31.48
CA ALA A 442 6.57 15.31 -30.70
C ALA A 442 8.10 15.15 -30.66
N GLU A 443 8.71 15.72 -31.68
CA GLU A 443 10.15 15.90 -31.80
C GLU A 443 10.69 16.64 -30.57
N CYS A 444 11.81 16.14 -30.09
CA CYS A 444 12.81 16.91 -29.38
C CYS A 444 13.33 17.96 -30.36
N MET A 445 13.26 19.26 -30.02
CA MET A 445 14.26 20.26 -30.44
C MET A 445 13.92 21.65 -29.87
N SER A 446 14.73 22.09 -28.91
CA SER A 446 15.23 23.46 -28.80
C SER A 446 16.42 23.41 -27.86
N ASP A 447 17.61 23.25 -28.46
CA ASP A 447 18.89 23.84 -28.03
C ASP A 447 20.05 23.14 -28.75
N ILE A 448 20.15 23.34 -30.07
CA ILE A 448 21.43 23.40 -30.77
C ILE A 448 21.32 24.56 -31.76
N LYS A 449 21.95 25.68 -31.41
CA LYS A 449 22.30 26.75 -32.35
C LYS A 449 23.56 26.33 -33.09
N ASP A 450 23.60 26.69 -34.38
CA ASP A 450 24.75 26.66 -35.28
C ASP A 450 25.38 25.29 -35.58
N VAL A 451 25.37 24.87 -36.84
CA VAL A 451 26.44 25.22 -37.78
C VAL A 451 25.86 25.26 -39.19
N SER A 452 26.11 26.38 -39.85
CA SER A 452 26.08 26.63 -41.30
C SER A 452 26.49 25.43 -42.18
N GLY A 453 25.76 25.23 -43.27
CA GLY A 453 26.12 24.20 -44.27
C GLY A 453 25.07 23.98 -45.35
N LEU A 454 24.79 25.03 -46.13
CA LEU A 454 24.20 24.91 -47.47
C LEU A 454 24.93 23.83 -48.30
N ASN A 455 24.21 22.94 -48.98
CA ASN A 455 23.93 23.12 -50.41
C ASN A 455 22.97 22.01 -50.94
N PRO A 456 21.95 22.35 -51.75
CA PRO A 456 21.04 21.39 -52.35
C PRO A 456 21.47 21.01 -53.78
N LYS A 457 20.88 19.91 -54.25
CA LYS A 457 20.90 19.32 -55.60
C LYS A 457 21.91 18.21 -55.86
N PHE A 458 21.35 17.20 -56.52
CA PHE A 458 21.95 16.09 -57.27
C PHE A 458 22.12 14.75 -56.53
N ARG A 459 21.18 13.86 -56.88
CA ARG A 459 21.16 12.39 -56.85
C ARG A 459 20.89 11.69 -55.52
#